data_AF-A0A4U3AB99-F1
#
_entry.id   AF-A0A4U3AB99-F1
#
_cell.length_a   1.000
_cell.length_b   1.000
_cell.length_c   1.000
_cell.angle_alpha   90.00
_cell.angle_beta   90.00
_cell.angle_gamma   90.00
#
_symmetry.space_group_name_H-M   'P 1'
#
loop_
_entity.id
_entity.type
_entity.pdbx_description
1 polymer ?
#
loop_
_entity_poly.entity_id
_entity_poly.type
_entity_poly.pdbx_seq_one_letter_code
_entity_poly.pdbx_strand_id
1 'polypeptide(L)'
;MIRGTTDLGESQKKELEKHRFSKEINLEIRELQKTNNWYNFFAIGLDWGIVSLVIALNYFIPTMWMYLISIVIIGSRMRGLDIMMHESSHRMLFKNRKLNKWVACLFAAYPIMISYKAYCKSHMNHHRYLWSEIDPDKQRYQIVGLDKPTKNKMKFFIQHCLKPLFLVHVPN
;
A
#
# COMPACT_ATOMS: atom_id res chain seq x y z
N MET A 1 -8.25 35.97 40.53
CA MET A 1 -7.43 34.81 40.11
C MET A 1 -8.33 33.94 39.23
N ILE A 2 -8.28 34.19 37.91
CA ILE A 2 -9.24 33.67 36.93
C ILE A 2 -8.86 32.22 36.59
N ARG A 3 -9.76 31.27 36.88
CA ARG A 3 -9.70 29.89 36.40
C ARG A 3 -9.98 29.89 34.90
N GLY A 4 -8.93 29.75 34.09
CA GLY A 4 -9.05 29.46 32.67
C GLY A 4 -9.23 27.96 32.47
N THR A 5 -10.49 27.52 32.41
CA THR A 5 -10.85 26.22 31.84
C THR A 5 -10.59 26.29 30.34
N THR A 6 -9.47 25.72 29.89
CA THR A 6 -9.25 25.47 28.46
C THR A 6 -10.21 24.37 28.02
N ASP A 7 -11.30 24.82 27.41
CA ASP A 7 -12.25 24.09 26.60
C ASP A 7 -11.51 23.44 25.42
N LEU A 8 -10.94 22.26 25.65
CA LEU A 8 -10.51 21.36 24.59
C LEU A 8 -11.80 20.78 24.00
N GLY A 9 -12.35 21.52 23.04
CA GLY A 9 -13.57 21.16 22.34
C GLY A 9 -13.59 19.67 21.99
N GLU A 10 -14.64 19.01 22.48
CA GLU A 10 -15.11 17.71 22.04
C GLU A 10 -15.20 17.73 20.51
N SER A 11 -14.12 17.31 19.83
CA SER A 11 -14.20 16.90 18.44
C SER A 11 -15.09 15.66 18.43
N GLN A 12 -16.38 15.90 18.20
CA GLN A 12 -17.41 14.89 18.08
C GLN A 12 -16.89 13.78 17.17
N LYS A 13 -16.54 12.66 17.79
CA LYS A 13 -16.24 11.40 17.15
C LYS A 13 -17.52 10.94 16.47
N LYS A 14 -17.79 11.45 15.27
CA LYS A 14 -18.92 11.04 14.46
C LYS A 14 -18.63 9.60 14.03
N GLU A 15 -19.03 8.66 14.87
CA GLU A 15 -18.97 7.24 14.56
C GLU A 15 -19.79 7.07 13.29
N LEU A 16 -19.11 6.86 12.16
CA LEU A 16 -19.79 6.69 10.88
C LEU A 16 -20.70 5.48 11.03
N GLU A 17 -22.02 5.69 10.98
CA GLU A 17 -22.98 4.60 11.03
C GLU A 17 -22.68 3.63 9.87
N LYS A 18 -22.29 2.40 10.21
CA LYS A 18 -22.04 1.38 9.20
C LYS A 18 -23.35 1.02 8.53
N HIS A 19 -23.48 1.41 7.27
CA HIS A 19 -24.64 1.05 6.46
C HIS A 19 -24.77 -0.47 6.33
N ARG A 20 -25.99 -0.99 6.52
CA ARG A 20 -26.31 -2.41 6.39
C ARG A 20 -27.06 -2.62 5.08
N PHE A 21 -26.42 -3.27 4.11
CA PHE A 21 -27.03 -3.61 2.83
C PHE A 21 -28.08 -4.73 2.95
N SER A 22 -29.02 -4.80 2.01
CA SER A 22 -30.02 -5.88 1.94
C SER A 22 -29.36 -7.24 1.70
N LYS A 23 -30.10 -8.33 1.93
CA LYS A 23 -29.56 -9.69 1.75
C LYS A 23 -29.21 -9.95 0.29
N GLU A 24 -30.03 -9.46 -0.64
CA GLU A 24 -29.86 -9.57 -2.08
C GLU A 24 -28.54 -8.91 -2.52
N ILE A 25 -28.30 -7.66 -2.11
CA ILE A 25 -27.06 -6.93 -2.40
C ILE A 25 -25.84 -7.67 -1.84
N ASN A 26 -25.93 -8.18 -0.61
CA ASN A 26 -24.83 -8.94 -0.02
C ASN A 26 -24.52 -10.24 -0.79
N LEU A 27 -25.52 -10.88 -1.41
CA LEU A 27 -25.32 -12.05 -2.25
C LEU A 27 -24.63 -11.66 -3.57
N GLU A 28 -25.04 -10.57 -4.20
CA GLU A 28 -24.39 -10.04 -5.40
C GLU A 28 -22.92 -9.67 -5.12
N ILE A 29 -22.64 -9.01 -4.00
CA ILE A 29 -21.27 -8.67 -3.59
C ILE A 29 -20.44 -9.95 -3.41
N ARG A 30 -20.98 -10.99 -2.77
CA ARG A 30 -20.26 -12.26 -2.55
C ARG A 30 -19.92 -12.96 -3.85
N GLU A 31 -20.80 -12.90 -4.85
CA GLU A 31 -20.53 -13.43 -6.19
C GLU A 31 -19.34 -12.71 -6.84
N LEU A 32 -19.26 -11.38 -6.70
CA LEU A 32 -18.14 -10.58 -7.21
C LEU A 32 -16.82 -10.81 -6.45
N GLN A 33 -16.89 -11.27 -5.19
CA GLN A 33 -15.72 -11.57 -4.36
C GLN A 33 -15.13 -12.97 -4.61
N LYS A 34 -15.65 -13.74 -5.56
CA LYS A 34 -15.14 -15.08 -5.88
C LYS A 34 -13.68 -15.00 -6.34
N THR A 35 -12.81 -15.65 -5.58
CA THR A 35 -11.37 -15.67 -5.88
C THR A 35 -11.04 -16.72 -6.94
N ASN A 36 -10.16 -16.36 -7.89
CA ASN A 36 -9.64 -17.25 -8.91
C ASN A 36 -8.13 -17.45 -8.72
N ASN A 37 -7.75 -18.56 -8.08
CA ASN A 37 -6.34 -18.89 -7.84
C ASN A 37 -5.51 -18.91 -9.12
N TRP A 38 -6.08 -19.33 -10.26
CA TRP A 38 -5.30 -19.53 -11.46
C TRP A 38 -4.87 -18.20 -12.09
N TYR A 39 -5.79 -17.25 -12.13
CA TYR A 39 -5.48 -15.88 -12.53
C TYR A 39 -4.41 -15.25 -11.63
N ASN A 40 -4.48 -15.50 -10.31
CA ASN A 40 -3.54 -14.93 -9.36
C ASN A 40 -2.12 -15.53 -9.49
N PHE A 41 -2.01 -16.84 -9.74
CA PHE A 41 -0.72 -17.44 -10.09
C PHE A 41 -0.17 -16.89 -11.40
N PHE A 42 -1.01 -16.77 -12.43
CA PHE A 42 -0.60 -16.20 -13.71
C PHE A 42 -0.12 -14.75 -13.55
N ALA A 43 -0.83 -13.93 -12.78
CA ALA A 43 -0.47 -12.53 -12.55
C ALA A 43 0.88 -12.41 -11.83
N ILE A 44 1.11 -13.17 -10.76
CA ILE A 44 2.41 -13.22 -10.06
C ILE A 44 3.50 -13.70 -11.03
N GLY A 45 3.24 -14.79 -11.76
CA GLY A 45 4.20 -15.35 -12.72
C GLY A 45 4.55 -14.37 -13.84
N LEU A 46 3.58 -13.59 -14.32
CA LEU A 46 3.76 -12.57 -15.33
C LEU A 46 4.64 -11.42 -14.81
N ASP A 47 4.38 -10.92 -13.60
CA ASP A 47 5.20 -9.85 -13.01
C ASP A 47 6.66 -10.32 -12.84
N TRP A 48 6.88 -11.52 -12.33
CA TRP A 48 8.22 -12.12 -12.22
C TRP A 48 8.87 -12.42 -13.58
N GLY A 49 8.10 -12.88 -14.56
CA GLY A 49 8.57 -13.10 -15.92
C GLY A 49 9.05 -11.81 -16.57
N ILE A 50 8.29 -10.73 -16.43
CA ILE A 50 8.67 -9.39 -16.92
C ILE A 50 9.93 -8.91 -16.21
N VAL A 51 10.00 -9.01 -14.87
CA VAL A 51 11.21 -8.63 -14.11
C VAL A 51 12.44 -9.41 -14.59
N SER A 52 12.31 -10.73 -14.74
CA SER A 52 13.41 -11.60 -15.18
C SER A 52 13.86 -11.29 -16.61
N LEU A 53 12.91 -11.05 -17.52
CA LEU A 53 13.19 -10.66 -18.90
C LEU A 53 13.92 -9.31 -18.95
N VAL A 54 13.47 -8.32 -18.19
CA VAL A 54 14.09 -7.00 -18.16
C VAL A 54 15.52 -7.07 -17.58
N ILE A 55 15.72 -7.87 -16.52
CA ILE A 55 17.07 -8.12 -15.98
C ILE A 55 17.97 -8.76 -17.05
N ALA A 56 17.48 -9.77 -17.77
CA ALA A 56 18.24 -10.41 -18.84
C ALA A 56 18.56 -9.44 -19.99
N LEU A 57 17.60 -8.65 -20.45
CA LEU A 57 17.81 -7.64 -21.48
C LEU A 57 18.83 -6.59 -21.04
N ASN A 58 18.80 -6.16 -19.78
CA ASN A 58 19.77 -5.21 -19.25
C ASN A 58 21.19 -5.80 -19.16
N TYR A 59 21.31 -7.12 -18.96
CA TYR A 59 22.59 -7.82 -19.01
C TYR A 59 23.17 -7.90 -20.43
N PHE A 60 22.33 -8.21 -21.43
CA PHE A 60 22.78 -8.31 -22.83
C PHE A 60 22.92 -6.96 -23.54
N ILE A 61 22.21 -5.92 -23.09
CA ILE A 61 22.20 -4.57 -23.68
C ILE A 61 22.52 -3.54 -22.57
N PRO A 62 23.76 -3.51 -22.04
CA PRO A 62 24.12 -2.70 -20.87
C PRO A 62 24.34 -1.23 -21.25
N THR A 63 23.27 -0.55 -21.64
CA THR A 63 23.27 0.89 -21.95
C THR A 63 22.56 1.68 -20.86
N MET A 64 22.93 2.96 -20.69
CA MET A 64 22.27 3.84 -19.72
C MET A 64 20.75 3.93 -19.96
N TRP A 65 20.32 3.94 -21.22
CA TRP A 65 18.89 3.96 -21.58
C TRP A 65 18.17 2.67 -21.19
N MET A 66 18.77 1.52 -21.46
CA MET A 66 18.21 0.22 -21.04
C MET A 66 18.09 0.14 -19.52
N TYR A 67 19.08 0.66 -18.79
CA TYR A 67 19.04 0.72 -17.34
C TYR A 67 17.87 1.59 -16.84
N LEU A 68 17.70 2.80 -17.37
CA LEU A 68 16.58 3.68 -17.00
C LEU A 68 15.21 3.06 -17.32
N ILE A 69 15.06 2.43 -18.49
CA ILE A 69 13.85 1.69 -18.87
C ILE A 69 13.60 0.54 -17.89
N SER A 70 14.66 -0.18 -17.50
CA SER A 70 14.57 -1.28 -16.55
C SER A 70 14.03 -0.84 -15.20
N ILE A 71 14.50 0.31 -14.69
CA ILE A 71 13.99 0.88 -13.43
C ILE A 71 12.48 1.13 -13.51
N VAL A 72 12.00 1.74 -14.60
CA VAL A 72 10.58 2.06 -14.76
C VAL A 72 9.74 0.78 -14.85
N ILE A 73 10.16 -0.19 -15.67
CA ILE A 73 9.41 -1.44 -15.85
C ILE A 73 9.40 -2.25 -14.56
N ILE A 74 10.56 -2.50 -13.94
CA ILE A 74 10.67 -3.26 -12.68
C ILE A 74 9.90 -2.55 -11.57
N GLY A 75 10.03 -1.22 -11.44
CA GLY A 75 9.25 -0.43 -10.47
C GLY A 75 7.74 -0.58 -10.66
N SER A 76 7.25 -0.63 -11.91
CA SER A 76 5.84 -0.91 -12.19
C SER A 76 5.40 -2.30 -11.73
N ARG A 77 6.27 -3.32 -11.89
CA ARG A 77 6.00 -4.70 -11.45
C ARG A 77 6.02 -4.81 -9.93
N MET A 78 6.95 -4.13 -9.26
CA MET A 78 6.96 -4.01 -7.80
C MET A 78 5.66 -3.41 -7.28
N ARG A 79 5.08 -2.41 -7.96
CA ARG A 79 3.75 -1.89 -7.61
C ARG A 79 2.63 -2.92 -7.82
N GLY A 80 2.70 -3.73 -8.86
CA GLY A 80 1.80 -4.87 -9.07
C GLY A 80 1.84 -5.88 -7.92
N LEU A 81 3.04 -6.26 -7.50
CA LEU A 81 3.26 -7.14 -6.36
C LEU A 81 2.73 -6.55 -5.04
N ASP A 82 2.92 -5.24 -4.81
CA ASP A 82 2.37 -4.53 -3.65
C ASP A 82 0.83 -4.59 -3.60
N ILE A 83 0.16 -4.45 -4.75
CA ILE A 83 -1.30 -4.63 -4.86
C ILE A 83 -1.69 -6.07 -4.51
N MET A 84 -0.97 -7.08 -4.99
CA MET A 84 -1.26 -8.48 -4.64
C MET A 84 -1.04 -8.77 -3.15
N MET A 85 -0.03 -8.16 -2.53
CA MET A 85 0.18 -8.22 -1.10
C MET A 85 -0.99 -7.58 -0.33
N HIS A 86 -1.50 -6.44 -0.80
CA HIS A 86 -2.72 -5.82 -0.26
C HIS A 86 -3.92 -6.77 -0.32
N GLU A 87 -4.22 -7.35 -1.48
CA GLU A 87 -5.31 -8.32 -1.63
C GLU A 87 -5.13 -9.55 -0.74
N SER A 88 -3.89 -10.00 -0.57
CA SER A 88 -3.56 -11.10 0.34
C SER A 88 -3.83 -10.76 1.80
N SER A 89 -3.67 -9.50 2.21
CA SER A 89 -3.97 -9.06 3.58
C SER A 89 -5.46 -9.19 3.92
N HIS A 90 -6.32 -9.03 2.91
CA HIS A 90 -7.76 -9.29 2.96
C HIS A 90 -8.11 -10.78 2.81
N ARG A 91 -7.12 -11.65 2.61
CA ARG A 91 -7.27 -13.09 2.34
C ARG A 91 -8.02 -13.38 1.03
N MET A 92 -7.92 -12.47 0.06
CA MET A 92 -8.59 -12.58 -1.23
C MET A 92 -7.65 -12.99 -2.36
N LEU A 93 -6.34 -13.08 -2.11
CA LEU A 93 -5.38 -13.51 -3.13
C LEU A 93 -5.47 -15.02 -3.44
N PHE A 94 -5.73 -15.88 -2.45
CA PHE A 94 -5.96 -17.31 -2.70
C PHE A 94 -7.01 -17.90 -1.76
N LYS A 95 -7.78 -18.87 -2.25
CA LYS A 95 -8.80 -19.58 -1.45
C LYS A 95 -8.23 -20.23 -0.18
N ASN A 96 -7.04 -20.81 -0.28
CA ASN A 96 -6.37 -21.46 0.85
C ASN A 96 -5.54 -20.44 1.65
N ARG A 97 -5.80 -20.32 2.96
CA ARG A 97 -5.13 -19.33 3.83
C ARG A 97 -3.62 -19.53 3.97
N LYS A 98 -3.14 -20.77 4.01
CA LYS A 98 -1.69 -21.06 4.10
C LYS A 98 -1.01 -20.68 2.79
N LEU A 99 -1.60 -21.07 1.66
CA LEU A 99 -1.12 -20.70 0.33
C LEU A 99 -1.08 -19.17 0.16
N ASN A 100 -2.18 -18.49 0.48
CA ASN A 100 -2.30 -17.05 0.44
C ASN A 100 -1.16 -16.36 1.20
N LYS A 101 -0.94 -16.76 2.46
CA LYS A 101 0.14 -16.21 3.29
C LYS A 101 1.52 -16.44 2.67
N TRP A 102 1.87 -17.68 2.35
CA TRP A 102 3.24 -18.01 1.96
C TRP A 102 3.59 -17.50 0.56
N VAL A 103 2.65 -17.60 -0.39
CA VAL A 103 2.88 -17.06 -1.74
C VAL A 103 3.02 -15.55 -1.68
N ALA A 104 2.12 -14.83 -1.01
CA ALA A 104 2.24 -13.39 -0.89
C ALA A 104 3.50 -12.97 -0.12
N CYS A 105 3.86 -13.68 0.95
CA CYS A 105 5.05 -13.35 1.74
C CYS A 105 6.34 -13.48 0.91
N LEU A 106 6.48 -14.55 0.12
CA LEU A 106 7.72 -14.85 -0.60
C LEU A 106 7.79 -14.17 -1.97
N PHE A 107 6.68 -14.14 -2.71
CA PHE A 107 6.67 -13.70 -4.11
C PHE A 107 6.12 -12.29 -4.32
N ALA A 108 5.47 -11.69 -3.32
CA ALA A 108 4.93 -10.34 -3.44
C ALA A 108 5.56 -9.36 -2.44
N ALA A 109 5.57 -9.67 -1.15
CA ALA A 109 6.04 -8.79 -0.09
C ALA A 109 7.58 -8.73 0.01
N TYR A 110 8.26 -9.88 -0.06
CA TYR A 110 9.72 -9.94 0.05
C TYR A 110 10.45 -9.16 -1.06
N PRO A 111 10.08 -9.27 -2.36
CA PRO A 111 10.75 -8.54 -3.45
C PRO A 111 10.66 -7.01 -3.33
N ILE A 112 9.63 -6.51 -2.65
CA ILE A 112 9.44 -5.09 -2.37
C ILE A 112 9.92 -4.69 -0.97
N MET A 113 10.63 -5.60 -0.29
CA MET A 113 11.24 -5.39 1.04
C MET A 113 10.24 -5.03 2.14
N ILE A 114 9.02 -5.58 2.06
CA ILE A 114 7.96 -5.37 3.06
C ILE A 114 7.74 -6.64 3.88
N SER A 115 7.61 -6.50 5.20
CA SER A 115 7.17 -7.60 6.06
C SER A 115 5.67 -7.84 5.92
N TYR A 116 5.29 -8.99 5.36
CA TYR A 116 3.88 -9.40 5.19
C TYR A 116 3.08 -9.30 6.49
N LYS A 117 3.64 -9.78 7.61
CA LYS A 117 2.95 -9.80 8.91
C LYS A 117 2.76 -8.39 9.46
N ALA A 118 3.78 -7.54 9.37
CA ALA A 118 3.70 -6.15 9.83
C ALA A 118 2.68 -5.37 8.99
N TYR A 119 2.73 -5.53 7.67
CA TYR A 119 1.77 -4.93 6.74
C TYR A 119 0.33 -5.34 7.06
N CYS A 120 0.04 -6.64 7.15
CA CYS A 120 -1.33 -7.11 7.45
C CYS A 120 -1.86 -6.57 8.79
N LYS A 121 -1.00 -6.49 9.81
CA LYS A 121 -1.38 -5.93 11.12
C LYS A 121 -1.72 -4.44 11.01
N SER A 122 -0.85 -3.66 10.37
CA SER A 122 -1.05 -2.22 10.15
C SER A 122 -2.31 -1.96 9.33
N HIS A 123 -2.44 -2.68 8.22
CA HIS A 123 -3.55 -2.55 7.27
C HIS A 123 -4.91 -2.88 7.89
N MET A 124 -4.99 -3.94 8.69
CA MET A 124 -6.22 -4.29 9.41
C MET A 124 -6.58 -3.23 10.46
N ASN A 125 -5.58 -2.64 11.13
CA ASN A 125 -5.81 -1.54 12.06
C ASN A 125 -6.32 -0.29 11.33
N HIS A 126 -5.72 0.05 10.18
CA HIS A 126 -6.17 1.13 9.31
C HIS A 126 -7.65 0.96 8.94
N HIS A 127 -8.04 -0.20 8.39
CA HIS A 127 -9.44 -0.45 8.04
C HIS A 127 -10.39 -0.43 9.23
N ARG A 128 -9.94 -0.87 10.41
CA ARG A 128 -10.76 -0.88 11.63
C ARG A 128 -10.99 0.53 12.19
N TYR A 129 -9.98 1.39 12.08
CA TYR A 129 -9.93 2.69 12.75
C TYR A 129 -9.80 3.86 11.78
N LEU A 130 -10.28 3.66 10.54
CA LEU A 130 -10.13 4.56 9.40
C LEU A 130 -10.27 6.04 9.77
N TRP A 131 -9.25 6.85 9.49
CA TRP A 131 -9.16 8.29 9.76
C TRP A 131 -9.26 8.76 11.23
N SER A 132 -9.31 7.83 12.19
CA SER A 132 -9.18 8.18 13.61
C SER A 132 -7.72 8.45 14.01
N GLU A 133 -7.49 9.00 15.20
CA GLU A 133 -6.13 9.29 15.70
C GLU A 133 -5.25 8.05 15.90
N ILE A 134 -5.85 6.86 15.96
CA ILE A 134 -5.12 5.58 16.10
C ILE A 134 -4.97 4.83 14.77
N ASP A 135 -5.40 5.44 13.67
CA ASP A 135 -5.16 4.92 12.32
C ASP A 135 -3.65 5.06 11.98
N PRO A 136 -2.92 3.94 11.78
CA PRO A 136 -1.50 4.00 11.50
C PRO A 136 -1.18 4.76 10.20
N ASP A 137 -2.07 4.74 9.20
CA ASP A 137 -1.83 5.42 7.93
C ASP A 137 -2.05 6.93 8.07
N LYS A 138 -3.04 7.35 8.87
CA LYS A 138 -3.22 8.77 9.24
C LYS A 138 -2.00 9.30 9.97
N GLN A 139 -1.51 8.56 10.97
CA GLN A 139 -0.30 8.92 11.72
C GLN A 139 0.90 9.05 10.77
N ARG A 140 1.05 8.11 9.83
CA ARG A 140 2.11 8.17 8.81
C ARG A 140 2.00 9.42 7.95
N TYR A 141 0.79 9.77 7.47
CA TYR A 141 0.58 10.99 6.69
C TYR A 141 0.90 12.27 7.45
N GLN A 142 0.59 12.32 8.75
CA GLN A 142 0.97 13.44 9.62
C GLN A 142 2.50 13.55 9.78
N ILE A 143 3.18 12.43 10.01
CA ILE A 143 4.65 12.39 10.14
C ILE A 143 5.33 12.91 8.86
N VAL A 144 4.82 12.54 7.68
CA VAL A 144 5.38 13.00 6.40
C VAL A 144 4.82 14.34 5.92
N GLY A 145 3.92 14.99 6.68
CA GLY A 145 3.32 16.29 6.35
C GLY A 145 2.36 16.27 5.16
N LEU A 146 1.79 15.12 4.81
CA LEU A 146 0.81 14.99 3.72
C LEU A 146 -0.63 15.28 4.17
N ASP A 147 -0.91 15.33 5.46
CA ASP A 147 -2.21 15.74 6.00
C ASP A 147 -2.48 17.24 5.83
N LYS A 148 -1.42 18.06 5.78
CA LYS A 148 -1.47 19.52 5.62
C LYS A 148 -0.48 19.98 4.53
N PRO A 149 -0.73 19.63 3.26
CA PRO A 149 0.21 19.92 2.18
C PRO A 149 0.35 21.43 1.96
N THR A 150 1.57 21.88 1.61
CA THR A 150 1.82 23.30 1.33
C THR A 150 1.06 23.75 0.08
N LYS A 151 0.49 24.97 0.09
CA LYS A 151 -0.20 25.54 -1.09
C LYS A 151 0.72 25.78 -2.29
N ASN A 152 2.02 25.94 -2.07
CA ASN A 152 3.01 26.16 -3.12
C ASN A 152 3.43 24.81 -3.74
N LYS A 153 3.11 24.61 -5.02
CA LYS A 153 3.40 23.37 -5.76
C LYS A 153 4.89 23.02 -5.81
N MET A 154 5.77 24.01 -5.99
CA MET A 154 7.22 23.79 -6.03
C MET A 154 7.77 23.36 -4.66
N LYS A 155 7.28 24.00 -3.60
CA LYS A 155 7.65 23.63 -2.23
C LYS A 155 7.21 22.19 -1.92
N PHE A 156 5.99 21.84 -2.30
CA PHE A 156 5.47 20.47 -2.17
C PHE A 156 6.35 19.47 -2.93
N PHE A 157 6.66 19.73 -4.20
CA PHE A 157 7.50 18.87 -5.03
C PHE A 157 8.89 18.65 -4.43
N ILE A 158 9.55 19.72 -3.96
CA ILE A 158 10.86 19.61 -3.31
C ILE A 158 10.76 18.75 -2.05
N GLN A 159 9.74 18.98 -1.21
CA GLN A 159 9.60 18.29 0.08
C GLN A 159 9.24 16.81 -0.05
N HIS A 160 8.40 16.45 -1.02
CA HIS A 160 7.82 15.09 -1.11
C HIS A 160 8.32 14.27 -2.31
N CYS A 161 9.06 14.85 -3.24
CA CYS A 161 9.67 14.13 -4.36
C CYS A 161 11.19 14.19 -4.32
N LEU A 162 11.79 15.40 -4.35
CA LEU A 162 13.26 15.52 -4.42
C LEU A 162 13.96 15.14 -3.12
N LYS A 163 13.51 15.64 -1.96
CA LYS A 163 14.16 15.33 -0.67
C LYS A 163 14.19 13.83 -0.36
N PRO A 164 13.10 13.05 -0.53
CA PRO A 164 13.13 11.61 -0.36
C PRO A 164 14.05 10.91 -1.37
N LEU A 165 14.05 11.34 -2.64
CA LEU A 165 14.88 10.75 -3.69
C LEU A 165 16.38 10.84 -3.36
N PHE A 166 16.81 11.93 -2.73
CA PHE A 166 18.21 12.14 -2.31
C PHE A 166 18.46 11.81 -0.83
N LEU A 167 17.47 11.24 -0.12
CA LEU A 167 17.52 10.88 1.31
C LEU A 167 17.92 12.03 2.26
N VAL A 168 17.82 13.29 1.83
CA VAL A 168 18.22 14.49 2.61
C VAL A 168 17.31 14.73 3.83
N HIS A 169 16.20 13.99 3.93
CA HIS A 169 15.29 14.06 5.09
C HIS A 169 15.68 13.12 6.25
N VAL A 170 16.61 12.17 6.04
CA VAL A 170 16.98 11.19 7.08
C VAL A 170 18.02 11.87 7.98
N PRO A 171 17.80 11.96 9.30
CA PRO A 171 18.84 12.45 10.20
C PRO A 171 20.07 11.52 10.13
N ASN A 172 21.27 12.11 10.04
CA ASN A 172 22.56 11.41 10.00
C ASN A 172 22.80 10.57 11.26
#